data_AF-A0A4Q3CFV7-F1
#
_entry.id   AF-A0A4Q3CFV7-F1
#
_cell.length_a   1.000
_cell.length_b   1.000
_cell.length_c   1.000
_cell.angle_alpha   90.00
_cell.angle_beta   90.00
_cell.angle_gamma   90.00
#
_symmetry.space_group_name_H-M   'P 1'
#
loop_
_entity.id
_entity.type
_entity.pdbx_description
1 polymer ?
#
loop_
_entity_poly.entity_id
_entity_poly.type
_entity_poly.pdbx_seq_one_letter_code
_entity_poly.pdbx_strand_id
1 'polypeptide(L)'
;MRIFALAALLAPLPAAAQDFNCRNLEAEISCNGGKCEITREQGFTPMGLTRRGSTLSICAYSGCSEGRVLIRRARGGIAMLYADVRRTTAPGGEAEPLAILYDDKARTAQMRWGGFSNVMTCG
;
A
#
# COMPACT_ATOMS: atom_id res chain seq x y z
N MET A 1 24.70 -45.29 -23.95
CA MET A 1 24.88 -43.97 -23.30
C MET A 1 23.55 -43.21 -23.34
N ARG A 2 22.83 -43.15 -22.22
CA ARG A 2 21.60 -42.35 -22.09
C ARG A 2 21.92 -41.13 -21.23
N ILE A 3 22.21 -40.01 -21.87
CA ILE A 3 22.30 -38.71 -21.20
C ILE A 3 20.87 -38.14 -21.27
N PHE A 4 20.05 -38.43 -20.27
CA PHE A 4 18.75 -37.77 -20.12
C PHE A 4 18.99 -36.38 -19.52
N ALA A 5 18.45 -35.39 -20.23
CA ALA A 5 18.63 -33.97 -20.00
C ALA A 5 18.19 -33.52 -18.59
N LEU A 6 19.14 -32.99 -17.82
CA LEU A 6 18.96 -32.39 -16.50
C LEU A 6 18.72 -30.87 -16.62
N ALA A 7 17.79 -30.42 -17.46
CA ALA A 7 17.63 -29.00 -17.80
C ALA A 7 16.37 -28.31 -17.22
N ALA A 8 15.58 -28.98 -16.38
CA ALA A 8 14.25 -28.50 -15.97
C ALA A 8 14.16 -27.70 -14.65
N LEU A 9 15.27 -27.34 -14.00
CA LEU A 9 15.26 -26.81 -12.61
C LEU A 9 15.53 -25.30 -12.45
N LEU A 10 15.61 -24.51 -13.52
CA LEU A 10 15.83 -23.06 -13.44
C LEU A 10 14.57 -22.24 -13.77
N ALA A 11 13.41 -22.65 -13.24
CA ALA A 11 12.24 -21.76 -13.29
C ALA A 11 12.49 -20.58 -12.33
N PRO A 12 12.46 -19.32 -12.81
CA PRO A 12 12.59 -18.17 -11.93
C PRO A 12 11.42 -18.16 -10.95
N LEU A 13 11.74 -18.24 -9.65
CA LEU A 13 10.74 -18.08 -8.60
C LEU A 13 10.09 -16.71 -8.76
N PRO A 14 8.75 -16.60 -8.67
CA PRO A 14 8.10 -15.31 -8.72
C PRO A 14 8.68 -14.44 -7.60
N ALA A 15 9.27 -13.31 -7.98
CA ALA A 15 9.83 -12.37 -7.02
C ALA A 15 8.75 -12.07 -5.98
N ALA A 16 9.04 -12.42 -4.72
CA ALA A 16 8.09 -12.24 -3.64
C ALA A 16 7.63 -10.78 -3.64
N ALA A 17 6.33 -10.62 -3.46
CA ALA A 17 5.73 -9.35 -3.11
C ALA A 17 6.51 -8.72 -1.95
N GLN A 18 7.21 -7.61 -2.20
CA GLN A 18 7.89 -6.92 -1.10
C GLN A 18 6.87 -6.32 -0.13
N ASP A 19 6.89 -6.80 1.10
CA ASP A 19 6.09 -6.28 2.20
C ASP A 19 6.66 -4.96 2.68
N PHE A 20 5.78 -4.10 3.17
CA PHE A 20 6.15 -2.80 3.73
C PHE A 20 5.18 -2.38 4.82
N ASN A 21 5.64 -1.48 5.69
CA ASN A 21 4.87 -0.82 6.71
C ASN A 21 5.22 0.66 6.68
N CYS A 22 4.24 1.52 6.44
CA CYS A 22 4.41 2.94 6.28
C CYS A 22 3.50 3.72 7.22
N ARG A 23 3.93 4.93 7.60
CA ARG A 23 3.15 5.88 8.42
C ARG A 23 3.33 7.30 7.89
N ASN A 24 2.28 8.12 7.92
CA ASN A 24 2.44 9.56 7.75
C ASN A 24 2.78 10.18 9.12
N LEU A 25 4.05 10.52 9.33
CA LEU A 25 4.52 11.03 10.62
C LEU A 25 4.58 12.56 10.63
N GLU A 26 4.68 13.16 9.44
CA GLU A 26 5.02 14.56 9.26
C GLU A 26 3.78 15.42 9.01
N ALA A 27 2.79 14.89 8.27
CA ALA A 27 1.58 15.62 7.94
C ALA A 27 0.40 14.69 7.59
N GLU A 28 -0.81 15.23 7.72
CA GLU A 28 -2.02 14.68 7.12
C GLU A 28 -2.55 15.63 6.04
N ILE A 29 -2.79 15.08 4.85
CA ILE A 29 -3.28 15.79 3.67
C ILE A 29 -4.68 15.26 3.35
N SER A 30 -5.70 16.08 3.63
CA SER A 30 -7.09 15.81 3.29
C SER A 30 -7.50 16.63 2.08
N CYS A 31 -8.13 16.01 1.09
CA CYS A 31 -8.53 16.64 -0.15
C CYS A 31 -10.04 16.50 -0.40
N ASN A 32 -10.71 17.63 -0.59
CA ASN A 32 -12.14 17.70 -0.90
C ASN A 32 -12.42 18.88 -1.84
N GLY A 33 -13.38 18.74 -2.75
CA GLY A 33 -13.83 19.83 -3.63
C GLY A 33 -12.72 20.48 -4.47
N GLY A 34 -11.68 19.71 -4.84
CA GLY A 34 -10.54 20.21 -5.61
C GLY A 34 -9.49 21.00 -4.81
N LYS A 35 -9.60 21.02 -3.48
CA LYS A 35 -8.61 21.64 -2.58
C LYS A 35 -8.04 20.59 -1.64
N CYS A 36 -6.82 20.80 -1.17
CA CYS A 36 -6.20 19.98 -0.14
C CYS A 36 -5.77 20.85 1.04
N GLU A 37 -6.06 20.39 2.25
CA GLU A 37 -5.64 20.98 3.51
C GLU A 37 -4.53 20.12 4.11
N ILE A 38 -3.56 20.78 4.73
CA ILE A 38 -2.39 20.12 5.32
C ILE A 38 -2.40 20.41 6.82
N THR A 39 -2.47 19.36 7.62
CA THR A 39 -2.32 19.42 9.08
C THR A 39 -0.92 18.96 9.45
N ARG A 40 -0.17 19.80 10.18
CA ARG A 40 1.17 19.50 10.72
C ARG A 40 1.13 19.57 12.25
N GLU A 41 1.94 18.75 12.93
CA GLU A 41 2.00 18.64 14.42
C GLU A 41 0.65 18.26 15.07
N GLN A 42 0.60 18.18 16.42
CA GLN A 42 -0.41 17.63 17.39
C GLN A 42 -1.93 17.64 17.07
N GLY A 43 -2.35 17.41 15.82
CA GLY A 43 -3.72 17.59 15.35
C GLY A 43 -4.25 16.48 14.47
N PHE A 44 -3.47 15.42 14.21
CA PHE A 44 -3.94 14.26 13.43
C PHE A 44 -3.52 12.93 14.05
N THR A 45 -4.32 11.89 13.78
CA THR A 45 -3.96 10.52 14.16
C THR A 45 -3.16 9.91 13.02
N PRO A 46 -1.89 9.51 13.23
CA PRO A 46 -1.10 8.91 12.16
C PRO A 46 -1.79 7.70 11.55
N MET A 47 -1.92 7.72 10.23
CA MET A 47 -2.38 6.59 9.45
C MET A 47 -1.24 5.60 9.22
N GLY A 48 -1.55 4.32 9.38
CA GLY A 48 -0.69 3.22 9.01
C GLY A 48 -1.10 2.64 7.67
N LEU A 49 -0.12 2.29 6.84
CA LEU A 49 -0.33 1.57 5.59
C LEU A 49 0.60 0.38 5.56
N THR A 50 0.04 -0.82 5.48
CA THR A 50 0.84 -2.05 5.43
C THR A 50 0.48 -2.90 4.23
N ARG A 51 1.49 -3.63 3.75
CA ARG A 51 1.32 -4.70 2.78
C ARG A 51 1.89 -5.99 3.35
N ARG A 52 1.09 -7.06 3.31
CA ARG A 52 1.52 -8.43 3.60
C ARG A 52 1.07 -9.35 2.48
N GLY A 53 2.01 -9.80 1.66
CA GLY A 53 1.76 -10.58 0.45
C GLY A 53 0.86 -9.84 -0.55
N SER A 54 -0.35 -10.35 -0.75
CA SER A 54 -1.36 -9.74 -1.62
C SER A 54 -2.36 -8.84 -0.89
N THR A 55 -2.23 -8.65 0.43
CA THR A 55 -3.18 -7.87 1.22
C THR A 55 -2.59 -6.50 1.54
N LEU A 56 -3.41 -5.47 1.37
CA LEU A 56 -3.17 -4.11 1.84
C LEU A 56 -4.10 -3.83 3.03
N SER A 57 -3.57 -3.16 4.04
CA SER A 57 -4.31 -2.68 5.20
C SER A 57 -3.96 -1.22 5.44
N ILE A 58 -4.98 -0.36 5.51
CA ILE A 58 -4.86 1.04 5.88
C ILE A 58 -5.59 1.27 7.19
N CYS A 59 -4.88 1.75 8.21
CA CYS A 59 -5.41 1.96 9.54
C CYS A 59 -5.37 3.45 9.88
N ALA A 60 -6.50 3.98 10.29
CA ALA A 60 -6.65 5.37 10.69
C ALA A 60 -7.60 5.44 11.89
N TYR A 61 -7.27 6.26 12.88
CA TYR A 61 -8.06 6.38 14.11
C TYR A 61 -8.24 5.00 14.78
N SER A 62 -9.47 4.60 15.09
CA SER A 62 -9.82 3.35 15.77
C SER A 62 -10.11 2.17 14.84
N GLY A 63 -9.83 2.26 13.53
CA GLY A 63 -10.18 1.21 12.57
C GLY A 63 -9.20 1.02 11.43
N CYS A 64 -9.31 -0.13 10.77
CA CYS A 64 -8.57 -0.45 9.55
C CYS A 64 -9.54 -0.77 8.41
N SER A 65 -9.10 -0.53 7.19
CA SER A 65 -9.71 -1.01 5.97
C SER A 65 -8.73 -1.93 5.25
N GLU A 66 -9.20 -3.10 4.84
CA GLU A 66 -8.37 -4.14 4.25
C GLU A 66 -8.90 -4.61 2.90
N GLY A 67 -7.98 -4.98 2.01
CA GLY A 67 -8.32 -5.42 0.66
C GLY A 67 -7.17 -6.16 0.00
N ARG A 68 -7.51 -6.97 -1.02
CA ARG A 68 -6.50 -7.62 -1.85
C ARG A 68 -6.04 -6.67 -2.95
N VAL A 69 -4.75 -6.69 -3.26
CA VAL A 69 -4.18 -5.97 -4.40
C VAL A 69 -4.80 -6.50 -5.68
N LEU A 70 -5.43 -5.61 -6.44
CA LEU A 70 -6.06 -5.89 -7.73
C LEU A 70 -5.11 -5.57 -8.89
N ILE A 71 -4.33 -4.49 -8.76
CA ILE A 71 -3.35 -4.08 -9.76
C ILE A 71 -2.01 -3.88 -9.07
N ARG A 72 -0.96 -4.45 -9.70
CA ARG A 72 0.43 -4.18 -9.36
C ARG A 72 1.23 -3.93 -10.64
N ARG A 73 1.98 -2.83 -10.66
CA ARG A 73 3.00 -2.54 -11.67
C ARG A 73 4.26 -2.11 -10.95
N ALA A 74 5.41 -2.69 -11.30
CA ALA A 74 6.66 -2.34 -10.65
C ALA A 74 7.78 -2.22 -11.68
N ARG A 75 8.60 -1.18 -11.54
CA ARG A 75 9.79 -0.95 -12.38
C ARG A 75 10.77 -0.06 -11.61
N GLY A 76 12.06 -0.43 -11.64
CA GLY A 76 13.13 0.44 -11.12
C GLY A 76 13.07 0.71 -9.61
N GLY A 77 12.48 -0.18 -8.81
CA GLY A 77 12.30 0.04 -7.36
C GLY A 77 11.03 0.79 -6.98
N ILE A 78 10.24 1.24 -7.97
CA ILE A 78 8.93 1.86 -7.76
C ILE A 78 7.84 0.83 -8.02
N ALA A 79 6.84 0.78 -7.14
CA ALA A 79 5.64 -0.05 -7.29
C ALA A 79 4.36 0.80 -7.21
N MET A 80 3.50 0.66 -8.21
CA MET A 80 2.13 1.15 -8.19
C MET A 80 1.20 0.01 -7.80
N LEU A 81 0.37 0.22 -6.78
CA LEU A 81 -0.58 -0.74 -6.24
C LEU A 81 -1.98 -0.11 -6.22
N TYR A 82 -2.98 -0.92 -6.53
CA TYR A 82 -4.39 -0.56 -6.38
C TYR A 82 -5.14 -1.71 -5.70
N ALA A 83 -6.03 -1.37 -4.78
CA ALA A 83 -6.96 -2.31 -4.13
C ALA A 83 -8.29 -1.60 -3.83
N ASP A 84 -9.35 -2.40 -3.73
CA ASP A 84 -10.57 -1.96 -3.07
C ASP A 84 -10.54 -2.48 -1.62
N VAL A 85 -10.56 -1.58 -0.65
CA VAL A 85 -10.46 -1.90 0.78
C VAL A 85 -11.81 -1.75 1.46
N ARG A 86 -12.08 -2.56 2.50
CA ARG A 86 -13.30 -2.50 3.30
C ARG A 86 -12.97 -2.40 4.77
N ARG A 87 -13.74 -1.60 5.50
CA ARG A 87 -13.56 -1.42 6.93
C ARG A 87 -13.75 -2.75 7.68
N THR A 88 -12.82 -3.08 8.57
CA THR A 88 -12.82 -4.35 9.31
C THR A 88 -13.69 -4.31 10.57
N THR A 89 -13.92 -3.10 11.10
CA THR A 89 -14.70 -2.90 12.34
C THR A 89 -16.21 -2.96 12.16
N ALA A 90 -16.71 -3.03 10.91
CA ALA A 90 -18.13 -3.15 10.61
C ALA A 90 -18.32 -4.05 9.37
N PRO A 91 -18.96 -5.22 9.51
CA PRO A 91 -19.31 -6.06 8.37
C PRO A 91 -20.20 -5.29 7.38
N GLY A 92 -19.95 -5.42 6.08
CA GLY A 92 -20.78 -4.80 5.05
C GLY A 92 -20.42 -3.34 4.71
N GLY A 93 -19.28 -2.82 5.20
CA GLY A 93 -18.77 -1.52 4.76
C GLY A 93 -18.57 -1.46 3.24
N GLU A 94 -18.81 -0.28 2.66
CA GLU A 94 -18.57 -0.04 1.24
C GLU A 94 -17.09 -0.24 0.88
N ALA A 95 -16.87 -0.68 -0.36
CA ALA A 95 -15.52 -0.84 -0.88
C ALA A 95 -14.98 0.52 -1.31
N GLU A 96 -13.84 0.92 -0.77
CA GLU A 96 -13.21 2.19 -1.07
C GLU A 96 -11.92 1.96 -1.88
N PRO A 97 -11.67 2.76 -2.94
CA PRO A 97 -10.45 2.65 -3.72
C PRO A 97 -9.24 3.13 -2.90
N LEU A 98 -8.20 2.31 -2.87
CA LEU A 98 -6.88 2.61 -2.31
C LEU A 98 -5.84 2.52 -3.43
N ALA A 99 -5.18 3.65 -3.71
CA ALA A 99 -4.07 3.71 -4.65
C ALA A 99 -2.77 4.07 -3.92
N ILE A 100 -1.68 3.39 -4.27
CA ILE A 100 -0.38 3.56 -3.62
C ILE A 100 0.73 3.61 -4.67
N LEU A 101 1.62 4.58 -4.52
CA LEU A 101 2.93 4.61 -5.18
C LEU A 101 4.00 4.39 -4.11
N TYR A 102 4.68 3.26 -4.15
CA TYR A 102 5.73 2.89 -3.21
C TYR A 102 7.10 2.99 -3.86
N ASP A 103 8.05 3.65 -3.18
CA ASP A 103 9.47 3.70 -3.55
C ASP A 103 10.28 2.91 -2.52
N ASP A 104 10.79 1.75 -2.94
CA ASP A 104 11.59 0.88 -2.09
C ASP A 104 12.93 1.52 -1.70
N LYS A 105 13.55 2.27 -2.63
CA LYS A 105 14.87 2.88 -2.40
C LYS A 105 14.77 4.06 -1.46
N ALA A 106 13.78 4.94 -1.69
CA ALA A 106 13.54 6.09 -0.83
C ALA A 106 12.85 5.71 0.48
N ARG A 107 12.33 4.48 0.59
CA ARG A 107 11.55 4.01 1.74
C ARG A 107 10.36 4.93 2.02
N THR A 108 9.64 5.32 0.97
CA THR A 108 8.45 6.18 1.07
C THR A 108 7.28 5.61 0.29
N ALA A 109 6.07 6.04 0.64
CA ALA A 109 4.87 5.76 -0.13
C ALA A 109 4.03 7.04 -0.29
N GLN A 110 3.37 7.19 -1.43
CA GLN A 110 2.27 8.12 -1.62
C GLN A 110 0.97 7.30 -1.67
N MET A 111 -0.04 7.72 -0.94
CA MET A 111 -1.28 6.98 -0.79
C MET A 111 -2.49 7.89 -0.97
N ARG A 112 -3.47 7.41 -1.76
CA ARG A 112 -4.77 8.04 -1.95
C ARG A 112 -5.86 7.08 -1.46
N TRP A 113 -6.63 7.50 -0.48
CA TRP A 113 -7.77 6.76 0.07
C TRP A 113 -8.73 7.68 0.82
N GLY A 114 -10.05 7.50 0.71
CA GLY A 114 -11.05 8.15 1.57
C GLY A 114 -10.93 9.68 1.71
N GLY A 115 -10.72 10.41 0.60
CA GLY A 115 -10.44 11.86 0.64
C GLY A 115 -8.99 12.26 0.98
N PHE A 116 -8.17 11.38 1.55
CA PHE A 116 -6.77 11.67 1.88
C PHE A 116 -5.78 11.38 0.75
N SER A 117 -4.69 12.15 0.68
CA SER A 117 -3.61 12.04 -0.31
C SER A 117 -2.23 12.21 0.35
N ASN A 118 -1.83 11.24 1.18
CA ASN A 118 -0.68 11.37 2.06
C ASN A 118 0.63 10.86 1.47
N VAL A 119 1.72 11.49 1.91
CA VAL A 119 3.08 10.93 1.82
C VAL A 119 3.40 10.23 3.14
N MET A 120 4.06 9.08 3.06
CA MET A 120 4.31 8.19 4.18
C MET A 120 5.76 7.71 4.18
N THR A 121 6.33 7.56 5.38
CA THR A 121 7.67 6.99 5.61
C THR A 121 7.54 5.51 5.93
N CYS A 122 8.41 4.66 5.36
CA CYS A 122 8.30 3.20 5.41
C CYS A 122 9.50 2.51 6.09
N GLY A 123 9.23 1.57 7.00
CA GLY A 123 10.21 0.89 7.86
C GLY A 123 9.94 -0.59 8.00
#